data_AF-A0A1Y4TLR7-F1
#
_entry.id   AF-A0A1Y4TLR7-F1
#
_cell.length_a   1.000
_cell.length_b   1.000
_cell.length_c   1.000
_cell.angle_alpha   90.00
_cell.angle_beta   90.00
_cell.angle_gamma   90.00
#
_symmetry.space_group_name_H-M   'P 1'
#
loop_
_entity.id
_entity.type
_entity.pdbx_description
1 polymer ?
#
loop_
_entity_poly.entity_id
_entity_poly.type
_entity_poly.pdbx_seq_one_letter_code
_entity_poly.pdbx_strand_id
1 'polypeptide(L)'
;MNTHHKAAILGCLAVATGTIVWKRRTFQMPFKEFTRYALYMAVMDDEICRNELEGNDLGGVRIEFPDKMDSLQMRYHLFLQMNQKKSRQQILDEIAAMEQRLQDSRQYIGQPSVNLSASISQK
;
A
#
# COMPACT_ATOMS: atom_id res chain seq x y z
N MET A 1 16.99 33.11 -37.48
CA MET A 1 16.79 31.75 -36.94
C MET A 1 16.24 30.87 -38.07
N ASN A 2 17.08 29.99 -38.63
CA ASN A 2 16.79 29.27 -39.88
C ASN A 2 15.77 28.16 -39.64
N THR A 3 14.94 27.87 -40.65
CA THR A 3 13.89 26.83 -40.64
C THR A 3 14.41 25.46 -40.17
N HIS A 4 15.65 25.12 -40.51
CA HIS A 4 16.32 23.87 -40.11
C HIS A 4 16.54 23.76 -38.60
N HIS A 5 16.85 24.86 -37.90
CA HIS A 5 17.04 24.83 -36.43
C HIS A 5 15.71 24.62 -35.71
N LYS A 6 14.62 25.22 -36.22
CA LYS A 6 13.27 25.00 -35.67
C LYS A 6 12.82 23.55 -35.84
N ALA A 7 13.10 22.95 -37.00
CA ALA A 7 12.79 21.54 -37.25
C ALA A 7 13.59 20.58 -36.36
N ALA A 8 14.88 20.86 -36.13
CA ALA A 8 15.71 20.07 -35.23
C ALA A 8 15.22 20.11 -33.77
N ILE A 9 14.87 21.30 -33.26
CA ILE A 9 14.33 21.46 -31.90
C ILE A 9 13.00 20.72 -31.74
N LEU A 10 12.09 20.84 -32.71
CA LEU A 10 10.80 20.13 -32.71
C LEU A 10 10.99 18.60 -32.76
N GLY A 11 11.94 18.11 -33.57
CA GLY A 11 12.28 16.69 -33.64
C GLY A 11 12.78 16.14 -32.30
N CYS A 12 13.70 16.86 -31.63
CA CYS A 12 14.19 16.46 -30.30
C CYS A 12 13.08 16.45 -29.23
N LEU A 13 12.19 17.44 -29.24
CA LEU A 13 11.05 17.52 -28.32
C LEU A 13 10.05 16.38 -28.51
N ALA A 14 9.78 15.98 -29.76
CA ALA A 14 8.90 14.84 -30.07
C ALA A 14 9.48 13.51 -29.57
N VAL A 15 10.79 13.29 -29.71
CA VAL A 15 11.45 12.09 -29.20
C VAL A 15 11.46 12.05 -27.66
N ALA A 16 11.73 13.18 -27.01
CA ALA A 16 11.72 13.26 -25.55
C ALA A 16 10.32 13.01 -24.96
N THR A 17 9.28 13.56 -25.57
CA THR A 17 7.89 13.34 -25.12
C THR A 17 7.42 11.91 -25.39
N GLY A 18 7.75 11.35 -26.57
CA GLY A 18 7.43 9.96 -26.91
C GLY A 18 8.06 8.93 -25.97
N THR A 19 9.33 9.13 -25.59
CA THR A 19 10.04 8.22 -24.66
C THR A 19 9.48 8.26 -23.24
N ILE A 20 9.09 9.44 -22.74
CA ILE A 20 8.45 9.58 -21.42
C ILE A 20 7.08 8.89 -21.40
N VAL A 21 6.26 9.07 -22.43
CA VAL A 21 4.94 8.44 -22.53
C VAL A 21 5.07 6.92 -22.64
N TRP A 22 5.97 6.43 -23.50
CA TRP A 22 6.24 5.00 -23.63
C TRP A 22 6.73 4.38 -22.34
N LYS A 23 7.70 5.01 -21.66
CA LYS A 23 8.20 4.55 -20.36
C LYS A 23 7.08 4.53 -19.30
N ARG A 24 6.24 5.57 -19.21
CA ARG A 24 5.10 5.56 -18.28
C ARG A 24 4.15 4.41 -18.57
N ARG A 25 3.87 4.11 -19.84
CA ARG A 25 2.91 3.06 -20.21
C ARG A 25 3.46 1.64 -20.01
N THR A 26 4.75 1.43 -20.23
CA THR A 26 5.39 0.12 -20.10
C THR A 26 5.74 -0.23 -18.65
N PHE A 27 6.09 0.78 -17.84
CA PHE A 27 6.49 0.56 -16.44
C PHE A 27 5.36 0.76 -15.42
N GLN A 28 4.20 1.29 -15.82
CA GLN A 28 3.03 1.31 -14.93
C GLN A 28 2.33 -0.04 -14.93
N MET A 29 2.09 -0.54 -13.73
CA MET A 29 1.26 -1.72 -13.51
C MET A 29 -0.16 -1.49 -14.07
N PRO A 30 -0.77 -2.49 -14.72
CA PRO A 30 -2.17 -2.43 -15.11
C PRO A 30 -3.06 -2.04 -13.93
N PHE A 31 -3.99 -1.11 -14.14
CA PHE A 31 -4.85 -0.58 -13.08
C PHE A 31 -5.59 -1.68 -12.30
N LYS A 32 -6.06 -2.73 -13.00
CA LYS A 32 -6.73 -3.88 -12.38
C LYS A 32 -5.83 -4.66 -11.42
N GLU A 33 -4.55 -4.85 -11.77
CA GLU A 33 -3.57 -5.49 -10.88
C GLU A 33 -3.31 -4.59 -9.66
N PHE A 34 -3.13 -3.31 -9.90
CA PHE A 34 -2.87 -2.31 -8.86
C PHE A 34 -4.00 -2.27 -7.81
N THR A 35 -5.25 -2.15 -8.26
CA THR A 35 -6.42 -2.13 -7.37
C THR A 35 -6.60 -3.46 -6.64
N ARG A 36 -6.28 -4.58 -7.30
CA ARG A 36 -6.36 -5.90 -6.67
C ARG A 36 -5.35 -6.05 -5.54
N TYR A 37 -4.10 -5.62 -5.76
CA TYR A 37 -3.08 -5.67 -4.71
C TYR A 37 -3.41 -4.74 -3.55
N ALA A 38 -3.89 -3.52 -3.81
CA ALA A 38 -4.33 -2.63 -2.74
C ALA A 38 -5.46 -3.22 -1.89
N LEU A 39 -6.44 -3.89 -2.52
CA LEU A 39 -7.51 -4.58 -1.79
C LEU A 39 -6.97 -5.75 -0.97
N TYR A 40 -6.07 -6.55 -1.55
CA TYR A 40 -5.48 -7.69 -0.86
C TYR A 40 -4.69 -7.26 0.39
N MET A 41 -3.86 -6.24 0.26
CA MET A 41 -3.12 -5.65 1.38
C MET A 41 -4.06 -5.09 2.45
N ALA A 42 -5.14 -4.42 2.06
CA ALA A 42 -6.13 -3.90 3.01
C ALA A 42 -6.80 -5.00 3.84
N VAL A 43 -7.12 -6.14 3.20
CA VAL A 43 -7.69 -7.31 3.88
C VAL A 43 -6.70 -7.91 4.88
N MET A 44 -5.45 -8.13 4.46
CA MET A 44 -4.42 -8.67 5.34
C MET A 44 -4.14 -7.75 6.53
N ASP A 45 -4.02 -6.44 6.28
CA ASP A 45 -3.77 -5.44 7.31
C ASP A 45 -4.91 -5.36 8.34
N ASP A 46 -6.17 -5.46 7.89
CA ASP A 46 -7.32 -5.54 8.79
C ASP A 46 -7.28 -6.80 9.66
N GLU A 47 -7.01 -7.95 9.06
CA GLU A 47 -6.95 -9.23 9.78
C GLU A 47 -5.79 -9.29 10.76
N ILE A 48 -4.61 -8.81 10.38
CA ILE A 48 -3.44 -8.69 11.26
C ILE A 48 -3.80 -7.83 12.47
N CYS A 49 -4.34 -6.63 12.23
CA CYS A 49 -4.70 -5.71 13.31
C CYS A 49 -5.75 -6.30 14.25
N ARG A 50 -6.75 -7.00 13.72
CA ARG A 50 -7.76 -7.66 14.57
C ARG A 50 -7.15 -8.77 15.41
N ASN A 51 -6.32 -9.63 14.80
CA ASN A 51 -5.64 -10.70 15.54
C ASN A 51 -4.74 -10.16 16.65
N GLU A 52 -3.99 -9.09 16.37
CA GLU A 52 -2.99 -8.54 17.31
C GLU A 52 -3.61 -7.62 18.38
N LEU A 53 -4.71 -6.92 18.09
CA LEU A 53 -5.17 -5.80 18.92
C LEU A 53 -6.62 -5.91 19.39
N GLU A 54 -7.50 -6.60 18.66
CA GLU A 54 -8.93 -6.61 19.00
C GLU A 54 -9.16 -7.27 20.37
N GLY A 55 -9.86 -6.57 21.26
CA GLY A 55 -10.16 -7.04 22.60
C GLY A 55 -9.05 -6.85 23.63
N ASN A 56 -7.87 -6.34 23.24
CA ASN A 56 -6.83 -5.89 24.17
C ASN A 56 -7.17 -4.53 24.77
N ASP A 57 -6.53 -4.18 25.89
CA ASP A 57 -6.71 -2.87 26.52
C ASP A 57 -5.53 -1.96 26.15
N LEU A 58 -5.81 -0.69 25.87
CA LEU A 58 -4.81 0.34 25.65
C LEU A 58 -5.13 1.51 26.56
N GLY A 59 -4.30 1.73 27.59
CA GLY A 59 -4.55 2.81 28.55
C GLY A 59 -5.86 2.67 29.32
N GLY A 60 -6.32 1.44 29.57
CA GLY A 60 -7.57 1.14 30.27
C GLY A 60 -8.83 1.21 29.40
N VAL A 61 -8.69 1.44 28.09
CA VAL A 61 -9.78 1.38 27.11
C VAL A 61 -9.63 0.13 26.26
N ARG A 62 -10.69 -0.66 26.16
CA ARG A 62 -10.70 -1.86 25.31
C ARG A 62 -10.71 -1.45 23.84
N ILE A 63 -9.81 -2.05 23.05
CA ILE A 63 -9.73 -1.83 21.61
C ILE A 63 -10.87 -2.61 20.94
N GLU A 64 -11.76 -1.86 20.30
CA GLU A 64 -12.83 -2.40 19.46
C GLU A 64 -12.65 -1.87 18.04
N PHE A 65 -12.71 -2.77 17.07
CA PHE A 65 -12.64 -2.39 15.67
C PHE A 65 -14.04 -2.09 15.13
N PRO A 66 -14.17 -1.13 14.20
CA PRO A 66 -15.44 -0.91 13.50
C PRO A 66 -15.80 -2.12 12.63
N ASP A 67 -16.99 -2.11 12.04
CA ASP A 67 -17.41 -3.17 11.13
C ASP A 67 -16.39 -3.39 10.00
N LYS A 68 -16.23 -4.66 9.60
CA LYS A 68 -15.18 -5.06 8.64
C LYS A 68 -15.29 -4.31 7.31
N MET A 69 -16.49 -3.99 6.85
CA MET A 69 -16.67 -3.24 5.60
C MET A 69 -16.15 -1.80 5.72
N ASP A 70 -16.41 -1.15 6.86
CA ASP A 70 -16.00 0.24 7.10
C ASP A 70 -14.47 0.34 7.24
N SER A 71 -13.86 -0.59 7.99
CA SER A 71 -12.40 -0.65 8.12
C SER A 71 -11.71 -0.95 6.79
N LEU A 72 -12.25 -1.90 6.02
CA LEU A 72 -11.67 -2.28 4.72
C LEU A 72 -11.75 -1.15 3.70
N GLN A 73 -12.84 -0.40 3.64
CA GLN A 73 -12.95 0.73 2.71
C GLN A 73 -11.87 1.78 2.98
N MET A 74 -11.66 2.14 4.25
CA MET A 74 -10.64 3.11 4.63
C MET A 74 -9.22 2.60 4.31
N ARG A 75 -8.89 1.37 4.72
CA ARG A 75 -7.58 0.76 4.45
C ARG A 75 -7.31 0.59 2.95
N TYR A 76 -8.34 0.23 2.18
CA TYR A 76 -8.23 0.11 0.73
C TYR A 76 -7.83 1.44 0.09
N HIS A 77 -8.48 2.53 0.46
CA HIS A 77 -8.13 3.85 -0.04
C HIS A 77 -6.71 4.26 0.36
N LEU A 78 -6.29 3.93 1.59
CA LEU A 78 -4.92 4.17 2.06
C LEU A 78 -3.88 3.42 1.21
N PHE A 79 -4.07 2.13 0.96
CA PHE A 79 -3.14 1.35 0.11
C PHE A 79 -3.15 1.83 -1.34
N LEU A 80 -4.29 2.27 -1.88
CA LEU A 80 -4.34 2.92 -3.19
C LEU A 80 -3.49 4.19 -3.23
N GLN A 81 -3.41 4.98 -2.16
CA GLN A 81 -2.56 6.16 -2.10
C GLN A 81 -1.08 5.82 -1.92
N MET A 82 -0.78 4.91 -1.00
CA MET A 82 0.60 4.50 -0.68
C MET A 82 1.29 3.79 -1.85
N ASN A 83 0.53 3.02 -2.64
CA ASN A 83 1.10 2.23 -3.71
C ASN A 83 1.29 2.99 -5.03
N GLN A 84 0.79 4.23 -5.18
CA GLN A 84 0.83 4.97 -6.45
C GLN A 84 2.24 5.19 -7.01
N LYS A 85 3.23 5.30 -6.12
CA LYS A 85 4.64 5.55 -6.46
C LYS A 85 5.49 4.28 -6.42
N LYS A 86 4.91 3.14 -6.07
CA LYS A 86 5.63 1.88 -5.92
C LYS A 86 5.66 1.12 -7.25
N SER A 87 6.79 0.47 -7.49
CA SER A 87 6.90 -0.50 -8.59
C SER A 87 6.15 -1.79 -8.25
N ARG A 88 5.90 -2.63 -9.26
CA ARG A 88 5.32 -3.96 -9.07
C ARG A 88 6.11 -4.80 -8.08
N GLN A 89 7.44 -4.80 -8.21
CA GLN A 89 8.30 -5.61 -7.34
C GLN A 89 8.16 -5.18 -5.88
N GLN A 90 8.19 -3.88 -5.61
CA GLN A 90 8.03 -3.35 -4.24
C GLN A 90 6.68 -3.76 -3.61
N ILE A 91 5.59 -3.71 -4.39
CA ILE A 91 4.28 -4.15 -3.89
C ILE A 91 4.27 -5.65 -3.59
N LEU A 92 4.89 -6.47 -4.44
CA LEU A 92 4.96 -7.92 -4.23
C LEU A 92 5.83 -8.29 -3.01
N ASP A 93 6.96 -7.62 -2.83
CA ASP A 93 7.83 -7.83 -1.67
C ASP A 93 7.10 -7.47 -0.36
N GLU A 94 6.33 -6.37 -0.37
CA GLU A 94 5.50 -5.98 0.78
C GLU A 94 4.36 -6.97 1.02
N ILE A 95 3.69 -7.45 -0.04
CA ILE A 95 2.66 -8.49 0.09
C ILE A 95 3.24 -9.74 0.75
N ALA A 96 4.40 -10.22 0.30
CA ALA A 96 5.03 -11.40 0.89
C ALA A 96 5.37 -11.20 2.38
N ALA A 97 5.87 -10.02 2.75
CA ALA A 97 6.13 -9.68 4.15
C ALA A 97 4.84 -9.63 5.00
N MET A 98 3.75 -9.08 4.43
CA MET A 98 2.45 -9.05 5.08
C MET A 98 1.82 -10.44 5.22
N GLU A 99 1.96 -11.31 4.22
CA GLU A 99 1.50 -12.70 4.28
C GLU A 99 2.20 -13.46 5.41
N GLN A 100 3.51 -13.28 5.55
CA GLN A 100 4.27 -13.85 6.66
C GLN A 100 3.76 -13.30 8.01
N ARG A 101 3.63 -11.98 8.14
CA ARG A 101 3.12 -11.36 9.37
C ARG A 101 1.70 -11.79 9.69
N LEU A 102 0.85 -12.03 8.68
CA LEU A 102 -0.49 -12.56 8.89
C LEU A 102 -0.43 -13.96 9.50
N GLN A 103 0.48 -14.82 9.05
CA GLN A 103 0.70 -16.13 9.66
C GLN A 103 1.15 -15.98 11.11
N ASP A 104 2.12 -15.10 11.38
CA ASP A 104 2.61 -14.84 12.73
C ASP A 104 1.51 -14.28 13.64
N SER A 105 0.63 -13.41 13.12
CA SER A 105 -0.45 -12.79 13.89
C SER A 105 -1.47 -13.81 14.43
N ARG A 106 -1.60 -14.97 13.78
CA ARG A 106 -2.53 -16.02 14.22
C ARG A 106 -2.21 -16.56 15.60
N GLN A 107 -0.98 -16.42 16.07
CA GLN A 107 -0.59 -16.84 17.43
C GLN A 107 -1.37 -16.07 18.51
N TYR A 108 -1.84 -14.86 18.21
CA TYR A 108 -2.59 -14.01 19.14
C TYR A 108 -4.09 -14.34 19.20
N ILE A 109 -4.61 -15.13 18.25
CA ILE A 109 -6.01 -15.53 18.24
C ILE A 109 -6.32 -16.39 19.47
N GLY A 110 -7.27 -15.94 20.29
CA GLY A 110 -7.68 -16.65 21.50
C GLY A 110 -6.74 -16.50 22.69
N GLN A 111 -5.71 -15.65 22.59
CA GLN A 111 -4.92 -15.26 23.75
C GLN A 111 -5.75 -14.40 24.72
N PRO A 112 -5.45 -14.47 26.04
CA PRO A 112 -6.10 -13.59 27.01
C PRO A 112 -5.74 -12.12 26.72
N SER A 113 -6.68 -11.22 27.01
CA SER A 113 -6.49 -9.77 26.80
C SER A 113 -5.30 -9.25 27.60
N VAL A 114 -4.44 -8.48 26.93
CA VAL A 114 -3.26 -7.84 27.55
C VAL A 114 -3.44 -6.32 27.53
N ASN A 115 -2.93 -5.64 28.56
CA ASN A 115 -2.85 -4.19 28.59
C ASN A 115 -1.58 -3.74 27.83
N LEU A 116 -1.79 -3.18 26.65
CA LEU A 116 -0.74 -2.71 25.76
C LEU A 116 -0.23 -1.34 26.23
N SER A 117 1.08 -1.15 26.12
CA SER A 117 1.71 0.16 26.36
C SER A 117 2.28 0.69 25.05
N ALA A 118 1.86 1.90 24.64
CA ALA A 118 2.41 2.58 23.48
C ALA A 118 3.66 3.37 23.89
N SER A 119 4.84 2.87 23.51
CA SER A 119 6.08 3.64 23.60
C SER A 119 6.36 4.29 22.24
N ILE A 120 6.39 5.62 22.21
CA ILE A 120 6.79 6.35 21.00
C ILE A 120 8.31 6.30 20.91
N SER A 121 8.83 5.47 20.01
CA SER A 121 10.25 5.49 19.67
C SER A 121 10.51 6.61 18.66
N GLN A 122 11.01 7.75 19.13
CA GLN A 122 11.47 8.82 18.25
C GLN A 122 12.74 8.35 17.54
N LYS A 123 12.70 8.27 16.21
CA LYS A 123 13.85 8.02 15.35
C LYS A 123 14.25 9.29 14.62
#